data_AF-A0A7J9B4E5-F1
#
_entry.id   AF-A0A7J9B4E5-F1
#
_cell.length_a   1.000
_cell.length_b   1.000
_cell.length_c   1.000
_cell.angle_alpha   90.00
_cell.angle_beta   90.00
_cell.angle_gamma   90.00
#
_symmetry.space_group_name_H-M   'P 1'
#
loop_
_entity.id
_entity.type
_entity.pdbx_description
1 polymer ?
#
loop_
_entity_poly.entity_id
_entity_poly.type
_entity_poly.pdbx_seq_one_letter_code
_entity_poly.pdbx_strand_id
1 'polypeptide(L)'
;MATTMALSTRIKELMVELALCQAAVGEGVSSAALTNKDVLKPKEFVGIRSTCGVNNFLWRMKNYLHAKGITNDAVKVNTTSMFLLILRFFGGKTRPQIKGKV
;
A
#
# COMPACT_ATOMS: atom_id res chain seq x y z
N MET A 1 -42.02 7.62 36.08
CA MET A 1 -41.25 8.82 35.65
C MET A 1 -39.79 8.82 36.11
N ALA A 2 -39.39 8.09 37.17
CA ALA A 2 -37.98 8.06 37.61
C ALA A 2 -37.05 7.25 36.66
N THR A 3 -37.56 6.18 36.05
CA THR A 3 -36.78 5.29 35.17
C THR A 3 -36.40 5.94 33.84
N THR A 4 -37.28 6.78 33.29
CA THR A 4 -37.03 7.53 32.04
C THR A 4 -35.96 8.61 32.23
N MET A 5 -35.91 9.24 33.42
CA MET A 5 -34.87 10.21 33.74
C MET A 5 -33.50 9.52 33.89
N ALA A 6 -33.43 8.38 34.59
CA ALA A 6 -32.20 7.62 34.76
C ALA A 6 -31.60 7.16 33.42
N LEU A 7 -32.43 6.70 32.47
CA LEU A 7 -31.98 6.33 31.13
C LEU A 7 -31.47 7.54 30.33
N SER A 8 -32.16 8.68 30.42
CA SER A 8 -31.74 9.90 29.72
C SER A 8 -30.39 10.43 30.22
N THR A 9 -30.10 10.28 31.51
CA THR A 9 -28.80 10.63 32.11
C THR A 9 -27.70 9.70 31.59
N ARG A 10 -27.96 8.39 31.58
CA ARG A 10 -26.98 7.41 31.09
C ARG A 10 -26.65 7.57 29.60
N ILE A 11 -27.64 7.92 28.78
CA ILE A 11 -27.42 8.21 27.36
C ILE A 11 -26.51 9.43 27.18
N LYS A 12 -26.71 10.49 27.97
CA LYS A 12 -25.85 11.69 27.91
C LYS A 12 -24.41 11.38 28.31
N GLU A 13 -24.21 10.59 29.37
CA GLU A 13 -22.87 10.13 29.78
C GLU A 13 -22.18 9.32 28.67
N LEU A 14 -22.89 8.36 28.07
CA LEU A 14 -22.34 7.53 27.00
C LEU A 14 -22.00 8.34 25.75
N MET A 15 -22.78 9.38 25.42
CA MET A 15 -22.46 10.27 24.30
C MET A 15 -21.18 11.09 24.57
N VAL A 16 -20.94 11.50 25.82
CA VAL A 16 -19.70 12.20 26.21
C VAL A 16 -18.50 11.26 26.14
N GLU A 17 -18.61 10.03 26.63
CA GLU A 17 -17.56 9.00 26.51
C GLU A 17 -17.26 8.67 25.04
N LEU A 18 -18.30 8.57 24.20
CA LEU A 18 -18.13 8.31 22.76
C LEU A 18 -17.43 9.47 22.07
N ALA A 19 -17.77 10.72 22.40
CA ALA A 19 -17.10 11.91 21.88
C ALA A 19 -15.63 11.98 22.30
N LEU A 20 -15.30 11.62 23.55
CA LEU A 20 -13.92 11.49 24.04
C LEU A 20 -13.15 10.38 23.33
N CYS A 21 -13.77 9.21 23.15
CA CYS A 21 -13.18 8.11 22.39
C CYS A 21 -12.96 8.50 20.93
N GLN A 22 -13.91 9.20 20.30
CA GLN A 22 -13.78 9.69 18.93
C GLN A 22 -12.72 10.77 18.80
N ALA A 23 -12.58 11.67 19.78
CA ALA A 23 -11.49 12.65 19.81
C ALA A 23 -10.12 11.96 19.95
N ALA A 24 -10.01 10.98 20.85
CA ALA A 24 -8.81 10.16 21.00
C ALA A 24 -8.51 9.30 19.76
N VAL A 25 -9.53 8.83 19.04
CA VAL A 25 -9.39 8.11 17.75
C VAL A 25 -9.06 9.08 16.62
N GLY A 26 -9.54 10.34 16.67
CA GLY A 26 -9.17 11.40 15.73
C GLY A 26 -7.71 11.82 15.86
N GLU A 27 -7.14 11.70 17.07
CA GLU A 27 -5.73 11.97 17.36
C GLU A 27 -4.84 10.71 17.22
N GLY A 28 -5.41 9.52 17.43
CA GLY A 28 -4.69 8.24 17.47
C GLY A 28 -4.88 7.29 16.28
N VAL A 29 -5.83 7.56 15.37
CA VAL A 29 -6.10 6.73 14.18
C VAL A 29 -6.23 7.62 12.95
N SER A 30 -5.32 8.58 12.81
CA SER A 30 -4.84 8.93 11.47
C SER A 30 -4.09 7.70 10.96
N SER A 31 -4.85 6.82 10.28
CA SER A 31 -4.41 5.81 9.32
C SER A 31 -2.89 5.75 9.30
N ALA A 32 -2.27 4.94 10.18
CA ALA A 32 -0.82 4.80 10.36
C ALA A 32 -0.11 5.36 9.14
N ALA A 33 0.16 6.67 9.19
CA ALA A 33 0.54 7.42 8.01
C ALA A 33 1.99 7.03 7.87
N LEU A 34 2.16 5.89 7.20
CA LEU A 34 3.38 5.15 6.99
C LEU A 34 4.41 6.22 6.72
N THR A 35 5.19 6.48 7.75
CA THR A 35 6.01 7.67 7.89
C THR A 35 6.77 7.79 6.58
N ASN A 36 6.42 8.82 5.80
CA ASN A 36 6.87 9.05 4.42
C ASN A 36 8.41 9.04 4.24
N LYS A 37 9.16 8.93 5.34
CA LYS A 37 10.62 8.91 5.40
C LYS A 37 11.24 7.55 5.04
N ASP A 38 10.56 6.42 5.23
CA ASP A 38 11.15 5.09 5.00
C ASP A 38 10.40 4.23 3.99
N VAL A 39 9.76 4.86 3.00
CA VAL A 39 9.21 4.11 1.87
C VAL A 39 10.37 3.64 0.99
N LEU A 40 10.95 2.50 1.38
CA LEU A 40 11.98 1.80 0.62
C LEU A 40 11.47 1.58 -0.81
N LYS A 41 12.19 2.14 -1.78
CA LYS A 41 11.85 1.97 -3.20
C LYS A 41 11.73 0.47 -3.50
N PRO A 42 10.60 0.02 -4.09
CA PRO A 42 10.44 -1.36 -4.48
C PRO A 42 11.58 -1.79 -5.39
N LYS A 43 12.06 -3.01 -5.19
CA LYS A 43 13.03 -3.61 -6.12
C LYS A 43 12.33 -3.83 -7.46
N GLU A 44 13.01 -3.50 -8.55
CA GLU A 44 12.53 -3.74 -9.91
C GLU A 44 12.17 -5.22 -10.11
N PHE A 45 11.08 -5.47 -10.84
CA PHE A 45 10.63 -6.81 -11.15
C PHE A 45 11.35 -7.33 -12.40
N VAL A 46 12.21 -8.32 -12.20
CA VAL A 46 13.10 -8.91 -13.24
C VAL A 46 12.40 -10.01 -14.05
N GLY A 47 11.06 -10.03 -14.12
CA GLY A 47 10.32 -10.96 -14.98
C GLY A 47 10.38 -12.43 -14.53
N ILE A 48 10.42 -12.70 -13.21
CA ILE A 48 10.39 -14.08 -12.67
C ILE A 48 9.02 -14.70 -12.95
N ARG A 49 8.98 -15.88 -13.60
CA ARG A 49 7.76 -16.67 -13.85
C ARG A 49 7.31 -17.45 -12.60
N SER A 50 7.14 -16.74 -11.49
CA SER A 50 6.64 -17.28 -10.23
C SER A 50 5.43 -16.47 -9.79
N THR A 51 4.31 -17.15 -9.53
CA THR A 51 3.09 -16.54 -8.96
C THR A 51 3.37 -15.82 -7.65
N CYS A 52 4.23 -16.38 -6.80
CA CYS A 52 4.67 -15.74 -5.56
C CYS A 52 5.50 -14.46 -5.83
N GLY A 53 6.39 -14.50 -6.84
CA GLY A 53 7.20 -13.36 -7.24
C GLY A 53 6.37 -12.18 -7.76
N VAL A 54 5.39 -12.46 -8.62
CA VAL A 54 4.44 -11.46 -9.14
C VAL A 54 3.57 -10.89 -8.02
N ASN A 55 3.03 -11.75 -7.15
CA ASN A 55 2.17 -11.31 -6.06
C ASN A 55 2.91 -10.42 -5.06
N ASN A 56 4.15 -10.77 -4.70
CA ASN A 56 5.00 -9.96 -3.82
C ASN A 56 5.33 -8.60 -4.45
N PHE A 57 5.60 -8.56 -5.76
CA PHE A 57 5.81 -7.30 -6.47
C PHE A 57 4.58 -6.39 -6.41
N LEU A 58 3.40 -6.92 -6.74
CA LEU A 58 2.14 -6.16 -6.73
C LEU A 58 1.81 -5.64 -5.33
N TRP A 59 2.02 -6.47 -4.30
CA TRP A 59 1.84 -6.06 -2.90
C TRP A 59 2.75 -4.89 -2.53
N ARG A 60 4.05 -4.99 -2.84
CA ARG A 60 5.04 -3.93 -2.57
C ARG A 60 4.73 -2.65 -3.36
N MET A 61 4.29 -2.77 -4.61
CA MET A 61 3.92 -1.62 -5.44
C MET A 61 2.69 -0.91 -4.91
N LYS A 62 1.64 -1.65 -4.53
CA LYS A 62 0.43 -1.08 -3.93
C LYS A 62 0.77 -0.31 -2.65
N ASN A 63 1.59 -0.90 -1.78
CA ASN A 63 2.02 -0.24 -0.55
C ASN A 63 2.88 1.00 -0.83
N TYR A 64 3.77 0.93 -1.83
CA TYR A 64 4.59 2.05 -2.27
C TYR A 64 3.77 3.23 -2.77
N LEU A 65 2.79 2.98 -3.66
CA LEU A 65 1.91 4.00 -4.21
C LEU A 65 1.04 4.63 -3.12
N HIS A 66 0.51 3.80 -2.21
CA HIS A 66 -0.28 4.26 -1.08
C HIS A 66 0.56 5.13 -0.14
N ALA A 67 1.75 4.68 0.23
CA ALA A 67 2.64 5.44 1.10
C ALA A 67 3.16 6.71 0.43
N LYS A 68 3.30 6.74 -0.90
CA LYS A 68 3.62 7.95 -1.68
C LYS A 68 2.44 8.91 -1.87
N GLY A 69 1.22 8.53 -1.45
CA GLY A 69 0.01 9.31 -1.67
C GLY A 69 -0.39 9.42 -3.15
N ILE A 70 0.07 8.52 -4.01
CA ILE A 70 -0.28 8.54 -5.44
C ILE A 70 -1.66 7.92 -5.60
N THR A 71 -2.67 8.76 -5.75
CA THR A 71 -4.08 8.36 -5.91
C THR A 71 -4.55 8.37 -7.37
N ASN A 72 -3.95 9.22 -8.22
CA ASN A 72 -4.30 9.31 -9.64
C ASN A 72 -3.89 8.04 -10.39
N ASP A 73 -4.85 7.37 -11.01
CA ASP A 73 -4.64 6.10 -11.71
C ASP A 73 -3.67 6.20 -12.89
N ALA A 74 -3.69 7.29 -13.66
CA ALA A 74 -2.72 7.49 -14.75
C ALA A 74 -1.28 7.54 -14.21
N VAL A 75 -1.09 8.21 -13.06
CA VAL A 75 0.22 8.32 -12.40
C VAL A 75 0.63 6.99 -11.77
N LYS A 76 -0.31 6.22 -11.22
CA LYS A 76 -0.06 4.88 -10.66
C LYS A 76 0.41 3.90 -11.73
N VAL A 77 -0.24 3.89 -12.90
CA VAL A 77 0.14 3.04 -14.04
C VAL A 77 1.51 3.43 -14.57
N ASN A 78 1.77 4.73 -14.76
CA ASN A 78 3.06 5.21 -15.24
C ASN A 78 4.19 4.85 -14.26
N THR A 79 3.97 5.08 -12.97
CA THR A 79 4.95 4.76 -11.92
C THR A 79 5.21 3.27 -11.84
N THR A 80 4.17 2.43 -11.83
CA THR A 80 4.30 0.96 -11.78
C THR A 80 5.08 0.43 -12.98
N SER A 81 4.85 1.00 -14.17
CA SER A 81 5.54 0.63 -15.40
C SER A 81 7.05 0.83 -15.30
N MET A 82 7.53 1.86 -14.60
CA MET A 82 8.97 2.09 -14.39
C MET A 82 9.66 0.97 -13.59
N PHE A 83 8.91 0.28 -12.71
CA PHE A 83 9.45 -0.82 -11.90
C PHE A 83 9.28 -2.20 -12.55
N LEU A 84 8.62 -2.26 -13.71
CA LEU A 84 8.54 -3.46 -14.53
C LEU A 84 9.72 -3.44 -15.51
N LEU A 85 10.72 -4.29 -15.30
CA LEU A 85 11.87 -4.44 -16.21
C LEU A 85 11.48 -5.23 -17.47
N ILE A 86 10.34 -4.90 -18.08
CA ILE A 86 9.75 -5.66 -19.20
C ILE A 86 10.32 -5.20 -20.55
N LEU A 87 10.87 -3.99 -20.66
CA LEU A 87 11.37 -3.49 -21.95
C LEU A 87 12.72 -4.06 -22.41
N ARG A 88 13.44 -4.85 -21.60
CA ARG A 88 14.60 -5.60 -22.13
C ARG A 88 14.18 -6.76 -23.04
N PHE A 89 12.90 -7.14 -23.08
CA PHE A 89 12.42 -8.20 -23.95
C PHE A 89 12.04 -7.75 -25.36
N PHE A 90 11.90 -6.43 -25.61
CA PHE A 90 11.72 -5.88 -26.96
C PHE A 90 13.03 -5.55 -27.67
N GLY A 91 14.18 -5.66 -26.97
CA GLY A 91 15.51 -5.45 -27.53
C GLY A 91 16.25 -6.74 -27.81
N GLY A 92 16.11 -7.27 -29.03
CA GLY A 92 17.15 -8.07 -29.69
C GLY A 92 17.41 -9.47 -29.14
N LYS A 93 16.91 -10.46 -29.87
CA LYS A 93 17.33 -11.87 -29.78
C LYS A 93 18.84 -11.96 -30.07
N THR A 94 19.67 -12.34 -29.11
CA THR A 94 21.02 -12.88 -29.39
C THR A 94 21.17 -14.26 -28.76
N ARG A 95 21.37 -15.23 -29.65
CA ARG A 95 21.61 -16.66 -29.38
C ARG A 95 22.80 -16.86 -28.43
N PRO A 96 22.78 -17.88 -27.56
CA PRO A 96 23.98 -18.29 -26.85
C PRO A 96 24.98 -18.86 -27.86
N GLN A 97 26.15 -18.21 -28.00
CA GLN A 97 27.31 -18.82 -28.64
C GLN A 97 27.78 -19.97 -27.74
N ILE A 98 27.47 -21.20 -28.16
CA ILE A 98 28.10 -22.40 -27.61
C ILE A 98 29.57 -22.33 -28.04
N LYS A 99 30.44 -21.88 -27.14
CA LYS A 99 31.88 -22.10 -27.28
C LYS A 99 32.18 -23.50 -26.77
N GLY A 100 32.19 -24.47 -27.70
CA GLY A 100 32.96 -25.69 -27.52
C GLY A 100 34.44 -25.33 -27.40
N LYS A 101 35.15 -25.95 -26.46
CA LYS A 101 36.59 -25.95 -26.43
C LYS A 101 37.02 -27.41 -26.32
N VAL A 102 37.57 -27.89 -27.44
CA VAL A 102 38.39 -29.10 -27.55
C VAL A 102 39.64 -28.94 -26.69
#